data_AF-A0A4U8TW67-F1
#
_entry.id   AF-A0A4U8TW67-F1
#
_cell.length_a   1.000
_cell.length_b   1.000
_cell.length_c   1.000
_cell.angle_alpha   90.00
_cell.angle_beta   90.00
_cell.angle_gamma   90.00
#
_symmetry.space_group_name_H-M   'P 1'
#
loop_
_entity.id
_entity.type
_entity.pdbx_description
1 polymer ?
#
loop_
_entity_poly.entity_id
_entity_poly.type
_entity_poly.pdbx_seq_one_letter_code
_entity_poly.pdbx_strand_id
1 'polypeptide(L)'
;MKDKMRVFEIVICLKKLDSAIFATMLHYVESCIQPKGISIITQKDSIMQYRHIYSRIHFIDEDSLYPNLSYHAVQDKLLSLGCSKNHAGWYLQQFLKMAYAQFASSSNGGGVLSYLGRGRDTP
;
A
#
# COMPACT_ATOMS: atom_id res chain seq x y z
N MET A 1 -15.82 25.89 -19.66
CA MET A 1 -14.81 24.80 -19.74
C MET A 1 -15.38 23.59 -19.01
N LYS A 2 -15.57 22.46 -19.70
CA LYS A 2 -15.96 21.21 -19.03
C LYS A 2 -14.72 20.67 -18.33
N ASP A 3 -14.78 20.63 -17.00
CA ASP A 3 -13.71 20.11 -16.16
C ASP A 3 -13.44 18.66 -16.55
N LYS A 4 -12.21 18.38 -16.99
CA LYS A 4 -11.83 17.04 -17.45
C LYS A 4 -11.58 16.22 -16.19
N MET A 5 -12.65 15.64 -15.65
CA MET A 5 -12.63 14.83 -14.43
C MET A 5 -11.46 13.86 -14.51
N ARG A 6 -10.49 13.98 -13.60
CA ARG A 6 -9.27 13.18 -13.67
C ARG A 6 -9.57 11.79 -13.12
N VAL A 7 -9.71 10.81 -14.02
CA VAL A 7 -10.02 9.43 -13.67
C VAL A 7 -8.74 8.71 -13.25
N PHE A 8 -8.26 8.99 -12.05
CA PHE A 8 -7.19 8.21 -11.43
C PHE A 8 -7.46 7.99 -9.94
N GLU A 9 -6.86 6.92 -9.43
CA GLU A 9 -6.86 6.58 -8.02
C GLU A 9 -5.49 6.91 -7.42
N ILE A 10 -5.48 7.23 -6.13
CA ILE A 10 -4.24 7.45 -5.38
C ILE A 10 -4.03 6.30 -4.41
N VAL A 11 -2.80 5.81 -4.36
CA VAL A 11 -2.34 4.89 -3.32
C VAL A 11 -1.27 5.58 -2.47
N ILE A 12 -1.41 5.51 -1.16
CA ILE A 12 -0.49 6.13 -0.19
C ILE A 12 -0.03 5.07 0.80
N CYS A 13 1.29 4.90 0.96
CA CYS A 13 1.87 4.03 1.99
C CYS A 13 2.24 4.88 3.20
N LEU A 14 1.66 4.60 4.37
CA LEU A 14 1.90 5.33 5.60
C LEU A 14 2.30 4.36 6.70
N LYS A 15 3.41 4.66 7.39
CA LYS A 15 3.87 3.86 8.54
C LYS A 15 3.02 4.15 9.78
N LYS A 16 2.67 5.41 9.96
CA LYS A 16 1.81 5.91 11.04
C LYS A 16 0.93 7.00 10.48
N LEU A 17 -0.31 7.00 10.92
CA LEU A 17 -1.26 8.07 10.69
C LEU A 17 -1.17 9.00 11.91
N ASP A 18 -0.47 10.13 11.77
CA ASP A 18 -0.64 11.24 12.69
C ASP A 18 -1.91 11.99 12.26
N SER A 19 -2.93 12.05 13.12
CA SER A 19 -4.26 12.56 12.77
C SER A 19 -4.21 13.98 12.20
N ALA A 20 -3.35 14.85 12.71
CA ALA A 20 -3.29 16.25 12.27
C ALA A 20 -2.70 16.35 10.86
N ILE A 21 -1.51 15.77 10.66
CA ILE A 21 -0.81 15.79 9.36
C ILE A 21 -1.63 15.04 8.32
N PHE A 22 -2.23 13.92 8.70
CA PHE A 22 -3.03 13.10 7.81
C PHE A 22 -4.29 13.82 7.35
N ALA A 23 -5.03 14.47 8.26
CA ALA A 23 -6.20 15.26 7.90
C ALA A 23 -5.83 16.42 6.94
N THR A 24 -4.73 17.11 7.21
CA THR A 24 -4.22 18.16 6.31
C THR A 24 -3.86 17.60 4.94
N MET A 25 -3.14 16.49 4.87
CA MET A 25 -2.79 15.83 3.61
C MET A 25 -4.03 15.44 2.82
N LEU A 26 -5.02 14.82 3.47
CA LEU A 26 -6.28 14.44 2.81
C LEU A 26 -7.00 15.65 2.26
N HIS A 27 -7.09 16.74 3.02
CA HIS A 27 -7.71 17.98 2.56
C HIS A 27 -7.07 18.50 1.26
N TYR A 28 -5.73 18.50 1.17
CA TYR A 28 -5.04 18.91 -0.04
C TYR A 28 -5.22 17.92 -1.21
N VAL A 29 -5.19 16.62 -0.94
CA VAL A 29 -5.44 15.60 -1.98
C VAL A 29 -6.86 15.76 -2.55
N GLU A 30 -7.86 15.91 -1.69
CA GLU A 30 -9.25 16.05 -2.13
C GLU A 30 -9.51 17.37 -2.85
N SER A 31 -8.95 18.49 -2.37
CA SER A 31 -9.22 19.81 -2.98
C SER A 31 -8.40 20.09 -4.24
N CYS A 32 -7.11 19.73 -4.26
CA CYS A 32 -6.21 20.07 -5.35
C CYS A 32 -6.08 18.98 -6.41
N ILE A 33 -6.12 17.71 -5.99
CA ILE A 33 -5.86 16.58 -6.87
C ILE A 33 -7.18 15.98 -7.39
N GLN A 34 -8.19 15.88 -6.52
CA GLN A 34 -9.53 15.37 -6.82
C GLN A 34 -9.51 13.95 -7.46
N PRO A 35 -8.88 12.96 -6.81
CA PRO A 35 -8.87 11.59 -7.32
C PRO A 35 -10.24 10.94 -7.22
N LYS A 36 -10.48 9.91 -8.04
CA LYS A 36 -11.68 9.07 -7.96
C LYS A 36 -11.75 8.28 -6.64
N GLY A 37 -10.60 7.86 -6.13
CA GLY A 37 -10.49 7.06 -4.92
C GLY A 37 -9.12 7.21 -4.28
N ILE A 38 -9.08 6.99 -2.97
CA ILE A 38 -7.85 7.01 -2.16
C ILE A 38 -7.76 5.67 -1.43
N SER A 39 -6.68 4.94 -1.71
CA SER A 39 -6.30 3.75 -0.96
C SER A 39 -5.09 4.04 -0.08
N ILE A 40 -5.15 3.61 1.18
CA ILE A 40 -4.06 3.77 2.15
C ILE A 40 -3.57 2.41 2.59
N ILE A 41 -2.29 2.18 2.40
CA ILE A 41 -1.58 0.99 2.85
C ILE A 41 -0.88 1.36 4.16
N THR A 42 -1.23 0.68 5.24
CA THR A 42 -0.70 0.96 6.58
C THR A 42 -0.85 -0.27 7.48
N GLN A 43 -0.26 -0.20 8.66
CA GLN A 43 -0.40 -1.23 9.69
C GLN A 43 -1.84 -1.33 10.20
N LYS A 44 -2.27 -2.57 10.47
CA LYS A 44 -3.61 -2.93 10.99
C LYS A 44 -4.12 -2.04 12.14
N ASP A 45 -3.25 -1.71 13.09
CA ASP A 45 -3.63 -0.87 14.25
C ASP A 45 -4.09 0.53 13.81
N SER A 46 -3.38 1.12 12.84
CA SER A 46 -3.76 2.41 12.25
C SER A 46 -5.10 2.30 11.51
N ILE A 47 -5.37 1.17 10.84
CA ILE A 47 -6.67 0.94 10.19
C ILE A 47 -7.80 0.94 11.21
N MET A 48 -7.64 0.19 12.31
CA MET A 48 -8.67 0.11 13.36
C MET A 48 -8.97 1.47 13.96
N GLN A 49 -7.93 2.29 14.15
CA GLN A 49 -8.07 3.63 14.68
C GLN A 49 -8.78 4.61 13.73
N TYR A 50 -8.57 4.50 12.41
CA TYR A 50 -8.99 5.56 11.48
C TYR A 50 -10.10 5.18 10.49
N ARG A 51 -10.39 3.90 10.27
CA ARG A 51 -11.38 3.45 9.28
C ARG A 51 -12.79 4.02 9.49
N HIS A 52 -13.15 4.27 10.75
CA HIS A 52 -14.48 4.78 11.10
C HIS A 52 -14.58 6.30 10.94
N ILE A 53 -13.44 7.01 10.99
CA ILE A 53 -13.35 8.46 10.79
C ILE A 53 -13.39 8.79 9.30
N TYR A 54 -12.74 7.96 8.47
CA TYR A 54 -12.57 8.21 7.04
C TYR A 54 -13.23 7.11 6.18
N SER A 55 -14.57 7.12 6.13
CA SER A 55 -15.36 6.10 5.43
C SER A 55 -15.16 6.04 3.91
N ARG A 56 -14.68 7.13 3.29
CA ARG A 56 -14.41 7.20 1.84
C ARG A 56 -13.02 6.70 1.45
N ILE A 57 -12.18 6.36 2.44
CA ILE A 57 -10.81 5.87 2.21
C ILE A 57 -10.81 4.34 2.30
N HIS A 58 -10.18 3.72 1.31
CA HIS A 58 -9.96 2.28 1.32
C HIS A 58 -8.66 1.96 2.06
N PHE A 59 -8.77 1.46 3.28
CA PHE A 59 -7.61 1.05 4.08
C PHE A 59 -7.22 -0.40 3.79
N ILE A 60 -5.92 -0.63 3.61
CA ILE A 60 -5.33 -1.92 3.27
C ILE A 60 -4.23 -2.23 4.28
N ASP A 61 -4.30 -3.43 4.86
CA ASP A 61 -3.28 -3.92 5.80
C ASP A 61 -1.99 -4.27 5.06
N GLU A 62 -0.87 -3.64 5.41
CA GLU A 62 0.40 -3.81 4.70
C GLU A 62 0.89 -5.26 4.69
N ASP A 63 0.68 -5.99 5.79
CA ASP A 63 1.08 -7.40 5.93
C ASP A 63 0.17 -8.36 5.11
N SER A 64 -0.98 -7.88 4.63
CA SER A 64 -1.94 -8.67 3.84
C SER A 64 -1.70 -8.60 2.33
N LEU A 65 -0.92 -7.62 1.86
CA LEU A 65 -0.75 -7.31 0.43
C LEU A 65 0.07 -8.36 -0.32
N TYR A 66 1.13 -8.87 0.30
CA TYR A 66 2.00 -9.85 -0.34
C TYR A 66 2.63 -10.78 0.71
N PRO A 67 2.52 -12.11 0.55
CA PRO A 67 3.09 -13.06 1.51
C PRO A 67 4.60 -12.85 1.69
N ASN A 68 5.04 -12.81 2.95
CA ASN A 68 6.44 -12.62 3.34
C ASN A 68 7.05 -11.26 2.98
N LEU A 69 6.25 -10.27 2.56
CA LEU A 69 6.72 -8.90 2.43
C LEU A 69 6.53 -8.17 3.76
N SER A 70 7.61 -8.04 4.52
CA SER A 70 7.63 -7.29 5.78
C SER A 70 8.85 -6.39 5.87
N TYR A 71 8.84 -5.44 6.81
CA TYR A 71 10.00 -4.60 7.09
C TYR A 71 11.26 -5.45 7.38
N HIS A 72 11.11 -6.50 8.18
CA HIS A 72 12.21 -7.40 8.51
C HIS A 72 12.74 -8.14 7.29
N ALA A 73 11.85 -8.68 6.45
CA ALA A 73 12.27 -9.35 5.22
C ALA A 73 13.06 -8.41 4.29
N VAL A 74 12.61 -7.15 4.15
CA VAL A 74 13.32 -6.13 3.35
C VAL A 74 14.65 -5.77 4.00
N GLN A 75 14.68 -5.57 5.32
CA GLN A 75 15.89 -5.25 6.05
C GLN A 75 16.95 -6.35 5.93
N ASP A 76 16.57 -7.60 6.15
CA ASP A 76 17.46 -8.76 6.07
C ASP A 76 18.00 -8.92 4.65
N LYS A 77 17.15 -8.69 3.64
CA LYS A 77 17.58 -8.68 2.25
C LYS A 77 18.61 -7.59 1.97
N LEU A 78 18.39 -6.36 2.43
CA LEU A 78 19.35 -5.26 2.27
C LEU A 78 20.69 -5.59 2.94
N LEU A 79 20.66 -6.10 4.17
CA LEU A 79 21.87 -6.50 4.89
C LEU A 79 22.63 -7.60 4.16
N SER A 80 21.93 -8.60 3.60
CA SER A 80 22.53 -9.67 2.80
C SER A 80 23.24 -9.16 1.53
N LEU A 81 22.85 -7.98 1.04
CA LEU A 81 23.44 -7.32 -0.12
C LEU A 81 24.53 -6.31 0.26
N GLY A 82 24.95 -6.27 1.53
CA GLY A 82 25.94 -5.30 2.03
C GLY A 82 25.43 -3.86 2.14
N CYS A 83 24.11 -3.66 2.09
CA CYS A 83 23.48 -2.34 2.17
C CYS A 83 23.13 -1.94 3.61
N SER A 84 22.92 -0.64 3.84
CA SER A 84 22.47 -0.13 5.14
C SER A 84 21.01 -0.45 5.44
N LYS A 85 20.73 -0.90 6.66
CA LYS A 85 19.36 -1.13 7.17
C LYS A 85 18.49 0.14 7.18
N ASN A 86 19.09 1.33 7.16
CA ASN A 86 18.37 2.60 7.27
C ASN A 86 17.42 2.84 6.08
N HIS A 87 17.64 2.16 4.95
CA HIS A 87 16.79 2.31 3.76
C HIS A 87 15.62 1.32 3.72
N ALA A 88 15.53 0.37 4.67
CA ALA A 88 14.52 -0.68 4.65
C ALA A 88 13.10 -0.15 4.56
N GLY A 89 12.78 0.91 5.30
CA GLY A 89 11.45 1.54 5.26
C GLY A 89 11.11 2.15 3.89
N TRP A 90 12.10 2.78 3.24
CA TRP A 90 11.90 3.37 1.91
C TRP A 90 11.68 2.30 0.84
N TYR A 91 12.46 1.21 0.88
CA TYR A 91 12.30 0.07 -0.03
C TYR A 91 10.97 -0.65 0.21
N LEU A 92 10.58 -0.86 1.47
CA LEU A 92 9.29 -1.45 1.81
C LEU A 92 8.14 -0.67 1.15
N GLN A 93 8.15 0.66 1.23
CA GLN A 93 7.13 1.49 0.57
C GLN A 93 7.09 1.28 -0.95
N GLN A 94 8.22 1.05 -1.62
CA GLN A 94 8.21 0.78 -3.06
C GLN A 94 7.63 -0.61 -3.35
N PHE A 95 8.02 -1.63 -2.57
CA PHE A 95 7.49 -2.98 -2.73
C PHE A 95 6.00 -3.06 -2.42
N LEU A 96 5.50 -2.32 -1.44
CA LEU A 96 4.06 -2.25 -1.15
C LEU A 96 3.27 -1.65 -2.32
N LYS A 97 3.80 -0.62 -2.99
CA LYS A 97 3.16 -0.06 -4.20
C LYS A 97 3.14 -1.07 -5.35
N MET A 98 4.21 -1.85 -5.52
CA MET A 98 4.27 -2.92 -6.52
C MET A 98 3.26 -4.04 -6.20
N ALA A 99 3.22 -4.49 -4.94
CA ALA A 99 2.26 -5.48 -4.47
C ALA A 99 0.81 -5.00 -4.68
N TYR A 100 0.53 -3.73 -4.40
CA TYR A 100 -0.77 -3.12 -4.66
C TYR A 100 -1.12 -3.12 -6.15
N ALA A 101 -0.19 -2.79 -7.04
CA ALA A 101 -0.43 -2.84 -8.47
C ALA A 101 -0.81 -4.25 -8.95
N GLN A 102 -0.17 -5.29 -8.41
CA GLN A 102 -0.51 -6.68 -8.68
C GLN A 102 -1.89 -7.06 -8.10
N PHE A 103 -2.17 -6.65 -6.87
CA PHE A 103 -3.46 -6.86 -6.20
C PHE A 103 -4.61 -6.23 -7.02
N ALA A 104 -4.49 -4.94 -7.36
CA ALA A 104 -5.50 -4.21 -8.12
C ALA A 104 -5.72 -4.77 -9.53
N SER A 105 -4.66 -5.23 -10.20
CA SER A 105 -4.77 -5.88 -11.52
C SER A 105 -5.54 -7.20 -11.45
N SER A 106 -5.40 -7.93 -10.33
CA SER A 106 -6.09 -9.21 -10.10
C SER A 106 -7.56 -9.03 -9.70
N SER A 107 -7.93 -7.88 -9.12
CA SER A 107 -9.32 -7.58 -8.73
C SER A 107 -10.20 -7.10 -9.89
N ASN A 108 -9.62 -6.51 -10.94
CA ASN A 108 -10.36 -5.98 -12.11
C ASN A 108 -10.60 -7.02 -13.23
N GLY A 109 -10.06 -8.23 -13.12
CA GLY A 109 -10.38 -9.36 -13.98
C GLY A 109 -10.61 -10.58 -13.09
N GLY A 110 -11.86 -11.04 -12.99
CA GLY A 110 -12.27 -12.13 -12.11
C GLY A 110 -11.26 -13.29 -12.10
N GLY A 111 -10.54 -13.43 -10.99
CA GLY A 111 -9.46 -14.40 -10.87
C GLY A 111 -8.72 -14.21 -9.56
N VAL A 112 -9.27 -14.78 -8.49
CA VAL A 112 -8.50 -15.12 -7.29
C VAL A 112 -7.36 -16.05 -7.73
N LEU A 113 -6.18 -15.49 -7.98
CA LEU A 113 -5.03 -16.27 -8.42
C LEU A 113 -4.27 -16.78 -7.20
N SER A 114 -4.65 -18.00 -6.80
CA SER A 114 -3.77 -19.12 -6.51
C SER A 114 -2.26 -18.79 -6.48
N TYR A 115 -1.77 -18.32 -5.32
CA TYR A 115 -0.35 -18.42 -4.96
C TYR A 115 -0.20 -19.25 -3.68
N LEU A 116 -0.70 -20.49 -3.74
CA LEU A 116 -0.32 -21.60 -2.88
C LEU A 116 -0.27 -22.83 -3.79
N GLY A 117 0.94 -23.34 -4.06
CA GLY A 117 1.12 -24.62 -4.76
C GLY A 117 1.97 -24.58 -6.03
N ARG A 118 3.26 -24.25 -5.90
CA ARG A 118 4.30 -24.99 -6.65
C ARG A 118 5.43 -25.30 -5.68
N GLY A 119 5.30 -26.48 -5.07
CA GLY A 119 6.46 -27.17 -4.50
C GLY A 119 7.53 -27.22 -5.57
N ARG A 120 8.74 -26.79 -5.21
CA ARG A 120 9.92 -27.08 -6.01
C ARG A 120 10.18 -28.56 -5.84
N ASP A 121 9.85 -29.32 -6.87
CA ASP A 121 10.49 -30.61 -7.12
C ASP A 121 11.98 -30.33 -7.31
N THR A 122 12.78 -30.93 -6.43
CA THR A 122 14.22 -31.11 -6.55
C THR A 122 14.54 -32.05 -7.70
N PRO A 123 15.53 -31.74 -8.54
CA PRO A 123 16.54 -32.69 -8.96
C PRO A 123 17.63 -32.82 -7.90
#